data_AF-A0A847BMZ4-F1
#
_entry.id   AF-A0A847BMZ4-F1
#
_cell.length_a   1.000
_cell.length_b   1.000
_cell.length_c   1.000
_cell.angle_alpha   90.00
_cell.angle_beta   90.00
_cell.angle_gamma   90.00
#
_symmetry.space_group_name_H-M   'P 1'
#
loop_
_entity.id
_entity.type
_entity.pdbx_description
1 polymer ?
#
loop_
_entity_poly.entity_id
_entity_poly.type
_entity_poly.pdbx_seq_one_letter_code
_entity_poly.pdbx_strand_id
1 'polypeptide(L)'
;MKKNKNKTILVLLLAIVMTLSVVACNDAAQPDNDSVEWQAEEASEYLSSIYDVSFEDGFSYVSFNEALLQIFGTETVHVEAENGVTLAKALVQAAEYDELALSYSDEKISERLKEYNVSTGSEDARYVAAALDADLINSEQANVLTDNGLLSDDDAAILLMNAAHAAGLGRNQLGLSSDPDISGKLMNAWNSFILFTDEILYDAGRQAVEEKVVTGFNIKMSGYNSHFISDRSLIYGHSDITHARQLIKLLNSEAVEARVQLEPKISIYEYLIEWGPVPEPTPTYSVVQFSEDLYLANAVEYDLILEFSSREEMLRFDGIIEEYAKKYEGNEEGIGLIFGSWWQPLYSTANVNMPEEYHQIFDNVIFTDMFELHSFCLPEDRDIVKGAFESFGLEVESVERFANTAFYNYLGGTDFQ
;
A
#
# COMPACT_ATOMS: atom_id res chain seq x y z
N MET A 1 54.30 -64.48 2.35
CA MET A 1 54.19 -64.39 3.82
C MET A 1 54.46 -62.95 4.25
N LYS A 2 53.56 -62.34 5.05
CA LYS A 2 53.76 -61.24 6.06
C LYS A 2 54.74 -60.10 5.67
N LYS A 3 54.44 -58.79 5.79
CA LYS A 3 53.59 -58.03 6.72
C LYS A 3 53.61 -56.56 6.28
N ASN A 4 52.43 -55.92 6.29
CA ASN A 4 52.08 -54.59 6.82
C ASN A 4 53.02 -53.36 6.71
N LYS A 5 52.40 -52.28 6.18
CA LYS A 5 52.12 -50.95 6.78
C LYS A 5 52.78 -49.72 6.15
N ASN A 6 51.88 -48.82 5.72
CA ASN A 6 51.86 -47.35 5.86
C ASN A 6 53.09 -46.54 5.45
N LYS A 7 52.92 -45.57 4.52
CA LYS A 7 52.84 -44.11 4.80
C LYS A 7 53.16 -43.25 3.56
N THR A 8 52.43 -42.15 3.45
CA THR A 8 52.84 -40.84 2.87
C THR A 8 52.94 -40.73 1.34
N ILE A 9 52.00 -39.97 0.77
CA ILE A 9 52.12 -39.35 -0.56
C ILE A 9 52.80 -37.99 -0.39
N LEU A 10 53.90 -37.80 -1.11
CA LEU A 10 54.71 -36.60 -1.15
C LEU A 10 54.66 -36.02 -2.58
N VAL A 11 54.22 -34.76 -2.67
CA VAL A 11 54.72 -33.64 -3.49
C VAL A 11 55.07 -33.91 -4.96
N LEU A 12 54.41 -33.16 -5.85
CA LEU A 12 55.06 -32.61 -7.04
C LEU A 12 54.77 -31.11 -7.13
N LEU A 13 55.84 -30.32 -7.04
CA LEU A 13 55.93 -28.92 -7.46
C LEU A 13 55.98 -28.86 -9.00
N LEU A 14 55.39 -27.82 -9.61
CA LEU A 14 56.11 -26.99 -10.58
C LEU A 14 55.42 -25.62 -10.76
N ALA A 15 56.22 -24.57 -10.70
CA ALA A 15 55.84 -23.16 -10.62
C ALA A 15 55.67 -22.49 -12.00
N ILE A 16 54.74 -21.53 -12.13
CA ILE A 16 54.81 -20.44 -13.13
C ILE A 16 54.28 -19.13 -12.51
N VAL A 17 55.24 -18.23 -12.24
CA VAL A 17 55.27 -16.76 -12.42
C VAL A 17 54.05 -15.93 -11.98
N MET A 18 54.23 -15.22 -10.85
CA MET A 18 53.51 -13.98 -10.52
C MET A 18 53.94 -12.84 -11.45
N THR A 19 53.00 -12.27 -12.18
CA THR A 19 53.03 -10.86 -12.56
C THR A 19 51.92 -10.15 -11.80
N LEU A 20 52.32 -9.21 -10.94
CA LEU A 20 51.41 -8.27 -10.27
C LEU A 20 50.64 -7.47 -11.32
N SER A 21 49.32 -7.64 -11.34
CA SER A 21 48.41 -6.59 -11.77
C SER A 21 47.69 -6.14 -10.50
N VAL A 22 48.18 -5.03 -9.94
CA VAL A 22 47.40 -4.24 -8.97
C VAL A 22 46.28 -3.60 -9.79
N VAL A 23 45.17 -4.31 -9.96
CA VAL A 23 43.90 -3.66 -10.29
C VAL A 23 43.37 -3.14 -8.97
N ALA A 24 43.32 -1.81 -8.87
CA ALA A 24 42.64 -1.13 -7.79
C ALA A 24 41.22 -1.69 -7.70
N CYS A 25 40.94 -2.43 -6.64
CA CYS A 25 39.57 -2.70 -6.22
C CYS A 25 39.13 -1.45 -5.48
N ASN A 26 38.69 -0.46 -6.26
CA ASN A 26 38.08 0.76 -5.75
C ASN A 26 36.84 1.03 -6.60
N ASP A 27 35.97 0.05 -6.63
CA ASP A 27 34.55 0.20 -6.91
C ASP A 27 33.86 -0.64 -5.84
N ALA A 28 33.81 -0.08 -4.62
CA ALA A 28 32.68 -0.41 -3.78
C ALA A 28 31.49 0.10 -4.57
N ALA A 29 30.73 -0.82 -5.14
CA ALA A 29 29.39 -0.52 -5.63
C ALA A 29 28.72 0.31 -4.53
N GLN A 30 28.39 1.56 -4.84
CA GLN A 30 27.42 2.26 -4.03
C GLN A 30 26.21 1.32 -3.94
N PRO A 31 25.61 1.13 -2.75
CA PRO A 31 24.30 0.52 -2.74
C PRO A 31 23.46 1.30 -3.73
N ASP A 32 22.83 0.60 -4.70
CA ASP A 32 21.65 1.12 -5.36
C ASP A 32 20.68 1.42 -4.21
N ASN A 33 20.70 2.66 -3.74
CA ASN A 33 19.70 3.18 -2.87
C ASN A 33 18.51 3.35 -3.81
N ASP A 34 17.57 2.42 -3.77
CA ASP A 34 16.20 2.67 -4.20
C ASP A 34 15.57 3.72 -3.25
N SER A 35 16.26 4.85 -3.01
CA SER A 35 15.66 6.04 -2.45
C SER A 35 14.62 6.45 -3.47
N VAL A 36 13.36 6.39 -3.07
CA VAL A 36 12.25 6.95 -3.84
C VAL A 36 12.50 8.46 -3.92
N GLU A 37 13.32 8.89 -4.87
CA GLU A 37 13.51 10.29 -5.16
C GLU A 37 12.25 10.75 -5.86
N TRP A 38 11.36 11.36 -5.09
CA TRP A 38 10.10 11.87 -5.60
C TRP A 38 10.36 12.84 -6.74
N GLN A 39 9.69 12.63 -7.87
CA GLN A 39 9.63 13.67 -8.88
C GLN A 39 8.75 14.81 -8.34
N ALA A 40 9.15 16.06 -8.57
CA ALA A 40 8.46 17.23 -8.01
C ALA A 40 6.97 17.28 -8.36
N GLU A 41 6.62 16.92 -9.60
CA GLU A 41 5.23 16.84 -10.07
C GLU A 41 4.44 15.77 -9.30
N GLU A 42 5.04 14.59 -9.09
CA GLU A 42 4.40 13.51 -8.33
C GLU A 42 4.22 13.88 -6.85
N ALA A 43 5.23 14.51 -6.22
CA ALA A 43 5.14 14.95 -4.84
C ALA A 43 4.01 15.97 -4.66
N SER A 44 3.95 16.97 -5.55
CA SER A 44 2.94 18.03 -5.51
C SER A 44 1.54 17.48 -5.75
N GLU A 45 1.37 16.60 -6.73
CA GLU A 45 0.09 15.96 -7.02
C GLU A 45 -0.38 15.11 -5.83
N TYR A 46 0.53 14.35 -5.21
CA TYR A 46 0.20 13.51 -4.07
C TYR A 46 -0.21 14.32 -2.84
N LEU A 47 0.57 15.36 -2.49
CA LEU A 47 0.24 16.27 -1.39
C LEU A 47 -1.12 16.94 -1.60
N SER A 48 -1.40 17.39 -2.82
CA SER A 48 -2.69 17.99 -3.16
C SER A 48 -3.83 16.97 -3.03
N SER A 49 -3.66 15.77 -3.59
CA SER A 49 -4.73 14.76 -3.66
C SER A 49 -5.04 14.08 -2.32
N ILE A 50 -4.01 13.84 -1.51
CA ILE A 50 -4.13 13.06 -0.27
C ILE A 50 -4.26 13.98 0.95
N TYR A 51 -3.55 15.11 0.93
CA TYR A 51 -3.46 15.99 2.09
C TYR A 51 -4.11 17.35 1.87
N ASP A 52 -4.56 17.71 0.66
CA ASP A 52 -5.02 19.08 0.33
C ASP A 52 -3.96 20.15 0.65
N VAL A 53 -2.70 19.84 0.31
CA VAL A 53 -1.52 20.70 0.50
C VAL A 53 -0.95 21.13 -0.86
N SER A 54 -0.69 22.42 -1.04
CA SER A 54 -0.09 22.99 -2.25
C SER A 54 0.77 24.22 -1.95
N PHE A 55 1.79 24.45 -2.78
CA PHE A 55 2.67 25.63 -2.75
C PHE A 55 2.54 26.50 -4.00
N GLU A 56 1.43 26.44 -4.74
CA GLU A 56 1.23 27.24 -5.97
C GLU A 56 1.36 28.77 -5.76
N ASP A 57 1.06 29.25 -4.54
CA ASP A 57 1.22 30.66 -4.15
C ASP A 57 2.66 31.02 -3.69
N GLY A 58 3.58 30.05 -3.77
CA GLY A 58 4.97 30.16 -3.37
C GLY A 58 5.25 29.66 -1.95
N PHE A 59 6.45 29.15 -1.74
CA PHE A 59 6.95 28.72 -0.44
C PHE A 59 7.02 29.87 0.57
N SER A 60 6.55 29.59 1.79
CA SER A 60 6.83 30.36 2.99
C SER A 60 6.93 29.41 4.19
N TYR A 61 7.63 29.80 5.25
CA TYR A 61 7.67 29.01 6.49
C TYR A 61 6.29 28.87 7.15
N VAL A 62 5.39 29.84 6.92
CA VAL A 62 4.00 29.78 7.41
C VAL A 62 3.24 28.67 6.69
N SER A 63 3.21 28.70 5.35
CA SER A 63 2.52 27.66 4.56
C SER A 63 3.14 26.28 4.76
N PHE A 64 4.47 26.21 4.98
CA PHE A 64 5.13 24.95 5.29
C PHE A 64 4.71 24.38 6.67
N ASN A 65 4.57 25.24 7.69
CA ASN A 65 4.08 24.81 9.00
C ASN A 65 2.60 24.40 8.97
N GLU A 66 1.77 25.07 8.16
CA GLU A 66 0.39 24.66 7.91
C GLU A 66 0.35 23.26 7.27
N ALA A 67 1.19 23.02 6.26
CA ALA A 67 1.33 21.72 5.63
C ALA A 67 1.81 20.62 6.60
N LEU A 68 2.80 20.91 7.45
CA LEU A 68 3.24 19.97 8.51
C LEU A 68 2.08 19.61 9.44
N LEU A 69 1.32 20.59 9.90
CA LEU A 69 0.15 20.34 10.77
C LEU A 69 -0.90 19.48 10.06
N GLN A 70 -1.16 19.75 8.77
CA GLN A 70 -2.16 19.05 7.98
C GLN A 70 -1.78 17.58 7.71
N ILE A 71 -0.49 17.31 7.47
CA ILE A 71 0.02 15.95 7.19
C ILE A 71 0.17 15.14 8.48
N PHE A 72 0.78 15.72 9.52
CA PHE A 72 1.17 14.99 10.74
C PHE A 72 0.17 15.13 11.89
N GLY A 73 -0.84 16.00 11.76
CA GLY A 73 -1.93 16.14 12.73
C GLY A 73 -1.52 16.72 14.09
N THR A 74 -0.32 17.32 14.21
CA THR A 74 0.19 17.84 15.48
C THR A 74 0.94 19.16 15.33
N GLU A 75 0.70 20.10 16.26
CA GLU A 75 1.42 21.38 16.35
C GLU A 75 2.85 21.23 16.93
N THR A 76 3.18 20.06 17.48
CA THR A 76 4.51 19.82 18.07
C THR A 76 5.61 19.77 17.02
N VAL A 77 5.26 19.42 15.78
CA VAL A 77 6.18 19.37 14.64
C VAL A 77 6.01 20.66 13.85
N HIS A 78 6.96 21.59 13.99
CA HIS A 78 6.96 22.86 13.26
C HIS A 78 8.37 23.43 13.12
N VAL A 79 8.54 24.31 12.13
CA VAL A 79 9.73 25.11 11.96
C VAL A 79 9.73 26.24 13.01
N GLU A 80 10.60 26.11 14.03
CA GLU A 80 10.67 27.01 15.20
C GLU A 80 11.11 28.45 14.88
N ALA A 81 11.92 28.62 13.84
CA ALA A 81 12.40 29.91 13.36
C ALA A 81 12.50 29.91 11.84
N GLU A 82 12.31 31.05 11.19
CA GLU A 82 12.32 31.16 9.71
C GLU A 82 13.74 31.00 9.12
N ASN A 83 14.33 29.82 9.26
CA ASN A 83 15.60 29.41 8.68
C ASN A 83 15.58 27.92 8.30
N GLY A 84 16.43 27.54 7.34
CA GLY A 84 16.43 26.19 6.78
C GLY A 84 16.94 25.10 7.72
N VAL A 85 17.76 25.43 8.72
CA VAL A 85 18.26 24.43 9.67
C VAL A 85 17.14 23.95 10.61
N THR A 86 16.30 24.86 11.10
CA THR A 86 15.12 24.48 11.90
C THR A 86 14.06 23.79 11.06
N LEU A 87 14.05 24.00 9.74
CA LEU A 87 13.21 23.20 8.82
C LEU A 87 13.71 21.75 8.76
N ALA A 88 15.02 21.54 8.61
CA ALA A 88 15.60 20.19 8.67
C ALA A 88 15.28 19.49 10.01
N LYS A 89 15.32 20.24 11.12
CA LYS A 89 14.89 19.73 12.44
C LYS A 89 13.42 19.31 12.44
N ALA A 90 12.52 20.13 11.89
CA ALA A 90 11.10 19.80 11.80
C ALA A 90 10.87 18.52 10.97
N LEU A 91 11.57 18.34 9.85
CA LEU A 91 11.51 17.12 9.03
C LEU A 91 11.96 15.87 9.81
N VAL A 92 13.06 15.98 10.55
CA VAL A 92 13.58 14.87 11.38
C VAL A 92 12.59 14.51 12.48
N GLN A 93 11.95 15.49 13.10
CA GLN A 93 10.92 15.26 14.12
C GLN A 93 9.65 14.66 13.52
N ALA A 94 9.23 15.14 12.36
CA ALA A 94 8.09 14.61 11.60
C ALA A 94 8.28 13.13 11.24
N ALA A 95 9.51 12.75 10.88
CA ALA A 95 9.91 11.39 10.55
C ALA A 95 10.25 10.52 11.78
N GLU A 96 9.99 10.98 13.01
CA GLU A 96 10.30 10.27 14.26
C GLU A 96 11.79 9.91 14.47
N TYR A 97 12.69 10.76 13.99
CA TYR A 97 14.14 10.56 14.08
C TYR A 97 14.85 11.53 15.05
N ASP A 98 14.13 12.13 16.00
CA ASP A 98 14.70 13.07 16.98
C ASP A 98 15.80 12.40 17.83
N GLU A 99 15.54 11.22 18.40
CA GLU A 99 16.52 10.46 19.17
C GLU A 99 17.73 10.02 18.33
N LEU A 100 17.53 9.75 17.03
CA LEU A 100 18.62 9.45 16.11
C LEU A 100 19.55 10.67 16.02
N ALA A 101 19.03 11.86 15.75
CA ALA A 101 19.81 13.09 15.69
C ALA A 101 20.49 13.43 17.03
N LEU A 102 19.78 13.24 18.15
CA LEU A 102 20.32 13.47 19.49
C LEU A 102 21.44 12.49 19.87
N SER A 103 21.49 11.31 19.24
CA SER A 103 22.58 10.35 19.44
C SER A 103 23.91 10.75 18.78
N TYR A 104 23.92 11.75 17.90
CA TYR A 104 25.10 12.12 17.12
C TYR A 104 26.06 12.96 17.96
N SER A 105 27.28 12.44 18.15
CA SER A 105 28.40 13.19 18.71
C SER A 105 28.92 14.25 17.74
N ASP A 106 29.59 15.29 18.23
CA ASP A 106 30.20 16.35 17.41
C ASP A 106 31.15 15.80 16.32
N GLU A 107 31.89 14.72 16.61
CA GLU A 107 32.75 14.04 15.64
C GLU A 107 31.93 13.44 14.49
N LYS A 108 30.91 12.63 14.82
CA LYS A 108 29.97 12.07 13.83
C LYS A 108 29.29 13.16 13.00
N ILE A 109 28.79 14.23 13.62
CA ILE A 109 28.15 15.36 12.91
C ILE A 109 29.13 15.93 11.87
N SER A 110 30.37 16.21 12.29
CA SER A 110 31.41 16.78 11.42
C SER A 110 31.78 15.83 10.26
N GLU A 111 31.88 14.53 10.53
CA GLU A 111 32.17 13.52 9.51
C GLU A 111 31.05 13.39 8.49
N ARG A 112 29.79 13.32 8.95
CA ARG A 112 28.62 13.21 8.06
C ARG A 112 28.49 14.42 7.14
N LEU A 113 28.48 15.62 7.72
CA LEU A 113 28.37 16.86 6.94
C LEU A 113 29.49 16.96 5.89
N LYS A 114 30.71 16.57 6.25
CA LYS A 114 31.84 16.53 5.31
C LYS A 114 31.64 15.52 4.18
N GLU A 115 31.11 14.35 4.47
CA GLU A 115 30.84 13.33 3.45
C GLU A 115 29.84 13.82 2.39
N TYR A 116 28.81 14.54 2.83
CA TYR A 116 27.79 15.13 1.95
C TYR A 116 28.20 16.49 1.36
N ASN A 117 29.41 16.98 1.64
CA ASN A 117 29.91 18.31 1.23
C ASN A 117 29.01 19.46 1.69
N VAL A 118 28.47 19.37 2.91
CA VAL A 118 27.64 20.39 3.56
C VAL A 118 28.43 21.05 4.69
N SER A 119 28.26 22.35 4.88
CA SER A 119 28.91 23.09 5.97
C SER A 119 27.91 23.99 6.68
N THR A 120 27.80 23.86 8.00
CA THR A 120 26.96 24.73 8.81
C THR A 120 27.61 25.02 10.16
N GLY A 121 27.44 26.25 10.64
CA GLY A 121 27.85 26.67 11.99
C GLY A 121 26.72 26.61 13.01
N SER A 122 25.56 26.07 12.65
CA SER A 122 24.38 26.02 13.53
C SER A 122 24.58 25.05 14.69
N GLU A 123 23.99 25.38 15.84
CA GLU A 123 23.92 24.48 17.01
C GLU A 123 23.06 23.23 16.73
N ASP A 124 22.15 23.34 15.75
CA ASP A 124 21.26 22.28 15.27
C ASP A 124 21.84 21.46 14.11
N ALA A 125 23.16 21.55 13.85
CA ALA A 125 23.86 20.80 12.80
C ALA A 125 23.60 19.27 12.86
N ARG A 126 23.28 18.73 14.05
CA ARG A 126 22.90 17.33 14.24
C ARG A 126 21.66 16.93 13.43
N TYR A 127 20.70 17.83 13.28
CA TYR A 127 19.46 17.58 12.56
C TYR A 127 19.68 17.58 11.05
N VAL A 128 20.55 18.45 10.54
CA VAL A 128 20.97 18.42 9.13
C VAL A 128 21.70 17.11 8.81
N ALA A 129 22.62 16.68 9.68
CA ALA A 129 23.35 15.43 9.50
C ALA A 129 22.42 14.20 9.56
N ALA A 130 21.46 14.17 10.50
CA ALA A 130 20.48 13.10 10.60
C ALA A 130 19.54 13.07 9.39
N ALA A 131 19.06 14.23 8.93
CA ALA A 131 18.21 14.33 7.74
C ALA A 131 18.90 13.78 6.48
N LEU A 132 20.20 14.06 6.31
CA LEU A 132 21.01 13.49 5.22
C LEU A 132 21.19 11.97 5.36
N ASP A 133 21.49 11.48 6.55
CA ASP A 133 21.70 10.03 6.79
C ASP A 133 20.40 9.21 6.66
N ALA A 134 19.24 9.83 6.90
CA ALA A 134 17.91 9.23 6.76
C ALA A 134 17.26 9.53 5.40
N ASP A 135 18.02 10.09 4.44
CA ASP A 135 17.55 10.42 3.09
C ASP A 135 16.30 11.34 3.06
N LEU A 136 16.10 12.15 4.11
CA LEU A 136 15.02 13.15 4.15
C LEU A 136 15.33 14.36 3.28
N ILE A 137 16.62 14.68 3.15
CA ILE A 137 17.16 15.76 2.31
C ILE A 137 18.38 15.24 1.55
N ASN A 138 18.61 15.74 0.34
CA ASN A 138 19.85 15.48 -0.38
C ASN A 138 20.91 16.58 -0.13
N SER A 139 22.13 16.39 -0.63
CA SER A 139 23.24 17.37 -0.47
C SER A 139 22.93 18.76 -1.04
N GLU A 140 22.17 18.85 -2.14
CA GLU A 140 21.82 20.14 -2.76
C GLU A 140 20.84 20.91 -1.88
N GLN A 141 19.77 20.24 -1.46
CA GLN A 141 18.77 20.76 -0.53
C GLN A 141 19.40 21.15 0.80
N ALA A 142 20.28 20.32 1.36
CA ALA A 142 20.98 20.62 2.60
C ALA A 142 21.82 21.91 2.49
N ASN A 143 22.53 22.12 1.38
CA ASN A 143 23.29 23.36 1.17
C ASN A 143 22.37 24.59 1.07
N VAL A 144 21.22 24.48 0.38
CA VAL A 144 20.20 25.55 0.35
C VAL A 144 19.72 25.88 1.77
N LEU A 145 19.37 24.86 2.55
CA LEU A 145 18.88 25.03 3.93
C LEU A 145 19.92 25.65 4.86
N THR A 146 21.20 25.26 4.74
CA THR A 146 22.27 25.78 5.60
C THR A 146 22.75 27.18 5.23
N ASP A 147 22.62 27.57 3.96
CA ASP A 147 23.02 28.91 3.48
C ASP A 147 21.91 29.96 3.66
N ASN A 148 20.79 29.59 4.29
CA ASN A 148 19.56 30.40 4.35
C ASN A 148 19.03 30.78 2.96
N GLY A 149 19.20 29.89 1.98
CA GLY A 149 18.53 29.98 0.70
C GLY A 149 17.02 29.81 0.86
N LEU A 150 16.25 30.34 -0.10
CA LEU A 150 14.82 30.08 -0.18
C LEU A 150 14.63 28.74 -0.92
N LEU A 151 13.84 27.84 -0.33
CA LEU A 151 13.43 26.62 -1.02
C LEU A 151 12.56 26.96 -2.23
N SER A 152 12.65 26.13 -3.27
CA SER A 152 11.64 26.12 -4.32
C SER A 152 10.36 25.45 -3.82
N ASP A 153 9.25 25.70 -4.51
CA ASP A 153 7.96 25.04 -4.23
C ASP A 153 8.09 23.52 -4.42
N ASP A 154 8.84 23.11 -5.46
CA ASP A 154 9.19 21.73 -5.75
C ASP A 154 9.95 21.07 -4.59
N ASP A 155 10.98 21.74 -4.07
CA ASP A 155 11.73 21.23 -2.92
C ASP A 155 10.83 21.15 -1.68
N ALA A 156 10.00 22.14 -1.42
CA ALA A 156 9.08 22.11 -0.28
C ALA A 156 8.16 20.89 -0.33
N ALA A 157 7.60 20.58 -1.52
CA ALA A 157 6.77 19.40 -1.73
C ALA A 157 7.55 18.09 -1.53
N ILE A 158 8.75 17.97 -2.13
CA ILE A 158 9.60 16.79 -2.01
C ILE A 158 9.98 16.53 -0.54
N LEU A 159 10.38 17.57 0.19
CA LEU A 159 10.80 17.46 1.58
C LEU A 159 9.67 16.97 2.49
N LEU A 160 8.44 17.49 2.31
CA LEU A 160 7.28 16.99 3.04
C LEU A 160 6.95 15.54 2.69
N MET A 161 7.06 15.17 1.42
CA MET A 161 6.83 13.79 0.99
C MET A 161 7.86 12.81 1.55
N ASN A 162 9.14 13.20 1.63
CA ASN A 162 10.17 12.39 2.27
C ASN A 162 9.85 12.14 3.74
N ALA A 163 9.49 13.19 4.49
CA ALA A 163 9.12 13.07 5.89
C ALA A 163 7.84 12.24 6.08
N ALA A 164 6.80 12.46 5.26
CA ALA A 164 5.56 11.70 5.32
C ALA A 164 5.81 10.21 5.02
N HIS A 165 6.63 9.90 4.01
CA HIS A 165 7.00 8.54 3.68
C HIS A 165 7.77 7.86 4.82
N ALA A 166 8.76 8.54 5.40
CA ALA A 166 9.52 8.03 6.53
C ALA A 166 8.65 7.78 7.78
N ALA A 167 7.62 8.61 8.00
CA ALA A 167 6.64 8.44 9.07
C ALA A 167 5.57 7.37 8.79
N GLY A 168 5.61 6.70 7.63
CA GLY A 168 4.60 5.71 7.24
C GLY A 168 3.25 6.31 6.78
N LEU A 169 3.22 7.62 6.52
CA LEU A 169 2.05 8.37 6.04
C LEU A 169 2.04 8.54 4.51
N GLY A 170 3.13 8.18 3.81
CA GLY A 170 3.15 8.12 2.35
C GLY A 170 2.35 6.93 1.79
N ARG A 171 2.53 6.67 0.49
CA ARG A 171 1.95 5.48 -0.16
C ARG A 171 2.35 4.20 0.56
N ASN A 172 1.36 3.44 0.99
CA ASN A 172 1.51 2.12 1.56
C ASN A 172 1.36 1.07 0.46
N GLN A 173 2.49 0.69 -0.14
CA GLN A 173 2.56 -0.24 -1.26
C GLN A 173 3.57 -1.35 -1.01
N LEU A 174 3.38 -2.49 -1.67
CA LEU A 174 4.38 -3.55 -1.77
C LEU A 174 5.46 -3.19 -2.82
N GLY A 175 5.08 -2.48 -3.88
CA GLY A 175 5.98 -2.09 -4.97
C GLY A 175 5.25 -1.90 -6.29
N LEU A 176 6.00 -1.78 -7.38
CA LEU A 176 5.46 -1.69 -8.74
C LEU A 176 5.13 -3.08 -9.29
N SER A 177 4.15 -3.17 -10.17
CA SER A 177 3.79 -4.40 -10.87
C SER A 177 4.97 -4.94 -11.71
N SER A 178 5.81 -4.04 -12.22
CA SER A 178 7.02 -4.31 -13.00
C SER A 178 8.20 -4.80 -12.15
N ASP A 179 8.18 -4.62 -10.82
CA ASP A 179 9.27 -5.04 -9.95
C ASP A 179 9.56 -6.54 -10.14
N PRO A 180 10.84 -6.94 -10.29
CA PRO A 180 11.20 -8.34 -10.45
C PRO A 180 10.74 -9.23 -9.30
N ASP A 181 10.61 -8.69 -8.09
CA ASP A 181 10.29 -9.41 -6.86
C ASP A 181 8.84 -9.24 -6.38
N ILE A 182 7.97 -8.48 -7.09
CA ILE A 182 6.59 -8.21 -6.66
C ILE A 182 5.79 -9.47 -6.36
N SER A 183 5.97 -10.53 -7.15
CA SER A 183 5.28 -11.81 -6.91
C SER A 183 5.71 -12.47 -5.61
N GLY A 184 6.97 -12.27 -5.18
CA GLY A 184 7.47 -12.72 -3.89
C GLY A 184 6.89 -11.89 -2.75
N LYS A 185 6.83 -10.56 -2.90
CA LYS A 185 6.22 -9.65 -1.92
C LYS A 185 4.74 -9.96 -1.69
N LEU A 186 3.96 -10.17 -2.76
CA LEU A 186 2.56 -10.62 -2.69
C LEU A 186 2.40 -11.93 -1.92
N MET A 187 3.25 -12.92 -2.20
CA MET A 187 3.19 -14.21 -1.53
C MET A 187 3.53 -14.09 -0.04
N ASN A 188 4.52 -13.27 0.30
CA ASN A 188 4.91 -13.02 1.69
C ASN A 188 3.79 -12.31 2.47
N ALA A 189 3.15 -11.30 1.86
CA ALA A 189 1.98 -10.63 2.43
C ALA A 189 0.83 -11.62 2.62
N TRP A 190 0.43 -12.36 1.59
CA TRP A 190 -0.64 -13.37 1.70
C TRP A 190 -0.39 -14.41 2.79
N ASN A 191 0.86 -14.87 2.95
CA ASN A 191 1.20 -15.87 3.95
C ASN A 191 1.13 -15.35 5.40
N SER A 192 1.06 -14.04 5.62
CA SER A 192 0.81 -13.46 6.96
C SER A 192 -0.68 -13.33 7.26
N PHE A 193 -1.56 -13.49 6.27
CA PHE A 193 -2.99 -13.32 6.45
C PHE A 193 -3.60 -14.49 7.23
N ILE A 194 -4.32 -14.16 8.29
CA ILE A 194 -5.05 -15.09 9.14
C ILE A 194 -6.46 -14.52 9.37
N LEU A 195 -7.40 -15.35 9.81
CA LEU A 195 -8.68 -14.85 10.31
C LEU A 195 -8.42 -13.86 11.46
N PHE A 196 -8.97 -12.65 11.32
CA PHE A 196 -9.05 -11.63 12.36
C PHE A 196 -10.51 -11.17 12.50
N THR A 197 -10.82 -10.53 13.61
CA THR A 197 -12.16 -10.05 13.87
C THR A 197 -12.12 -8.89 14.84
N ASP A 198 -13.16 -8.08 14.79
CA ASP A 198 -13.56 -7.15 15.83
C ASP A 198 -14.95 -7.56 16.29
N GLU A 199 -15.15 -7.81 17.60
CA GLU A 199 -16.41 -8.36 18.11
C GLU A 199 -17.60 -7.42 17.83
N ILE A 200 -17.39 -6.09 17.90
CA ILE A 200 -18.45 -5.10 17.69
C ILE A 200 -18.88 -5.13 16.22
N LEU A 201 -17.92 -5.05 15.29
CA LEU A 201 -18.20 -5.10 13.86
C LEU A 201 -18.80 -6.44 13.44
N TYR A 202 -18.28 -7.53 14.00
CA TYR A 202 -18.76 -8.87 13.69
C TYR A 202 -20.22 -9.06 14.11
N ASP A 203 -20.57 -8.67 15.33
CA ASP A 203 -21.94 -8.79 15.83
C ASP A 203 -22.92 -7.93 15.04
N ALA A 204 -22.51 -6.72 14.67
CA ALA A 204 -23.31 -5.82 13.83
C ALA A 204 -23.56 -6.40 12.43
N GLY A 205 -22.51 -6.88 11.76
CA GLY A 205 -22.63 -7.51 10.46
C GLY A 205 -23.46 -8.79 10.51
N ARG A 206 -23.25 -9.64 11.53
CA ARG A 206 -24.05 -10.84 11.77
C ARG A 206 -25.52 -10.49 11.93
N GLN A 207 -25.85 -9.48 12.72
CA GLN A 207 -27.23 -9.04 12.92
C GLN A 207 -27.84 -8.49 11.62
N ALA A 208 -27.10 -7.73 10.82
CA ALA A 208 -27.55 -7.26 9.51
C ALA A 208 -27.88 -8.41 8.54
N VAL A 209 -27.07 -9.48 8.55
CA VAL A 209 -27.36 -10.70 7.77
C VAL A 209 -28.58 -11.43 8.32
N GLU A 210 -28.69 -11.58 9.64
CA GLU A 210 -29.85 -12.21 10.30
C GLU A 210 -31.17 -11.48 9.98
N GLU A 211 -31.14 -10.15 9.92
CA GLU A 211 -32.26 -9.29 9.56
C GLU A 211 -32.51 -9.21 8.04
N LYS A 212 -31.67 -9.89 7.23
CA LYS A 212 -31.71 -9.90 5.76
C LYS A 212 -31.59 -8.52 5.12
N VAL A 213 -30.90 -7.62 5.82
CA VAL A 213 -30.53 -6.30 5.29
C VAL A 213 -29.42 -6.45 4.26
N VAL A 214 -28.49 -7.38 4.50
CA VAL A 214 -27.38 -7.73 3.62
C VAL A 214 -27.21 -9.25 3.54
N THR A 215 -26.53 -9.74 2.51
CA THR A 215 -26.19 -11.17 2.35
C THR A 215 -24.80 -11.51 2.88
N GLY A 216 -23.99 -10.49 3.15
CA GLY A 216 -22.66 -10.59 3.70
C GLY A 216 -22.04 -9.22 3.92
N PHE A 217 -20.86 -9.21 4.52
CA PHE A 217 -20.07 -8.03 4.84
C PHE A 217 -18.60 -8.40 4.91
N ASN A 218 -17.73 -7.40 4.89
CA ASN A 218 -16.29 -7.60 5.03
C ASN A 218 -15.77 -6.92 6.29
N ILE A 219 -14.78 -7.52 6.94
CA ILE A 219 -13.97 -6.85 7.96
C ILE A 219 -12.55 -6.68 7.45
N LYS A 220 -12.01 -5.47 7.60
CA LYS A 220 -10.66 -5.08 7.21
C LYS A 220 -9.92 -4.39 8.34
N MET A 221 -8.61 -4.25 8.20
CA MET A 221 -7.74 -3.54 9.14
C MET A 221 -7.32 -2.19 8.55
N SER A 222 -7.59 -1.09 9.24
CA SER A 222 -7.33 0.28 8.75
C SER A 222 -5.85 0.53 8.41
N GLY A 223 -4.93 -0.18 9.08
CA GLY A 223 -3.49 -0.06 8.82
C GLY A 223 -3.04 -0.52 7.42
N TYR A 224 -3.92 -1.12 6.61
CA TYR A 224 -3.63 -1.51 5.22
C TYR A 224 -4.05 -0.48 4.17
N ASN A 225 -4.64 0.65 4.59
CA ASN A 225 -4.98 1.75 3.69
C ASN A 225 -3.76 2.08 2.81
N SER A 226 -3.94 2.06 1.49
CA SER A 226 -2.85 2.22 0.53
C SER A 226 -2.37 3.67 0.40
N HIS A 227 -3.20 4.63 0.81
CA HIS A 227 -3.03 6.05 0.54
C HIS A 227 -2.78 6.34 -0.94
N PHE A 228 -3.45 5.59 -1.83
CA PHE A 228 -3.35 5.77 -3.27
C PHE A 228 -4.28 6.89 -3.76
N ILE A 229 -3.87 7.58 -4.83
CA ILE A 229 -4.69 8.64 -5.41
C ILE A 229 -5.94 8.01 -6.06
N SER A 230 -7.12 8.39 -5.58
CA SER A 230 -8.41 7.82 -5.99
C SER A 230 -8.68 7.94 -7.49
N ASP A 231 -8.22 9.03 -8.11
CA ASP A 231 -8.49 9.35 -9.52
C ASP A 231 -7.88 8.35 -10.51
N ARG A 232 -6.93 7.54 -10.07
CA ARG A 232 -6.24 6.54 -10.89
C ARG A 232 -6.04 5.23 -10.13
N SER A 233 -6.92 4.92 -9.18
CA SER A 233 -6.86 3.67 -8.44
C SER A 233 -8.16 2.88 -8.46
N LEU A 234 -8.03 1.56 -8.33
CA LEU A 234 -9.14 0.63 -8.16
C LEU A 234 -8.80 -0.45 -7.15
N ILE A 235 -9.84 -1.11 -6.67
CA ILE A 235 -9.76 -2.24 -5.74
C ILE A 235 -10.34 -3.46 -6.44
N TYR A 236 -9.58 -4.54 -6.52
CA TYR A 236 -9.98 -5.84 -7.09
C TYR A 236 -10.04 -6.91 -6.00
N GLY A 237 -11.24 -7.37 -5.65
CA GLY A 237 -11.47 -8.36 -4.61
C GLY A 237 -11.36 -9.78 -5.15
N HIS A 238 -10.58 -10.65 -4.49
CA HIS A 238 -10.49 -12.07 -4.85
C HIS A 238 -9.93 -12.92 -3.70
N SER A 239 -10.06 -14.25 -3.78
CA SER A 239 -9.66 -15.20 -2.73
C SER A 239 -8.46 -16.11 -3.09
N ASP A 240 -7.74 -15.83 -4.19
CA ASP A 240 -6.72 -16.76 -4.72
C ASP A 240 -5.44 -16.02 -5.10
N ILE A 241 -4.41 -16.15 -4.27
CA ILE A 241 -3.14 -15.44 -4.48
C ILE A 241 -2.45 -15.82 -5.80
N THR A 242 -2.74 -17.00 -6.37
CA THR A 242 -2.23 -17.37 -7.69
C THR A 242 -2.85 -16.49 -8.77
N HIS A 243 -4.13 -16.13 -8.62
CA HIS A 243 -4.81 -15.18 -9.51
C HIS A 243 -4.13 -13.82 -9.48
N ALA A 244 -3.97 -13.19 -8.30
CA ALA A 244 -3.29 -11.89 -8.17
C ALA A 244 -1.90 -11.90 -8.81
N ARG A 245 -1.10 -12.95 -8.56
CA ARG A 245 0.24 -13.07 -9.16
C ARG A 245 0.22 -13.11 -10.69
N GLN A 246 -0.77 -13.79 -11.28
CA GLN A 246 -0.93 -13.84 -12.73
C GLN A 246 -1.48 -12.53 -13.28
N LEU A 247 -2.46 -11.92 -12.61
CA LEU A 247 -3.04 -10.63 -12.97
C LEU A 247 -1.97 -9.54 -13.03
N ILE A 248 -1.10 -9.43 -12.03
CA ILE A 248 0.00 -8.45 -12.04
C ILE A 248 0.94 -8.65 -13.24
N LYS A 249 1.24 -9.89 -13.63
CA LYS A 249 2.09 -10.16 -14.80
C LYS A 249 1.37 -9.96 -16.13
N LEU A 250 0.05 -10.16 -16.15
CA LEU A 250 -0.81 -9.83 -17.28
C LEU A 250 -0.88 -8.32 -17.51
N LEU A 251 -1.07 -7.50 -16.46
CA LEU A 251 -1.04 -6.04 -16.60
C LEU A 251 0.24 -5.56 -17.30
N ASN A 252 1.40 -6.08 -16.85
CA ASN A 252 2.67 -5.74 -17.49
C ASN A 252 2.77 -6.22 -18.95
N SER A 253 2.24 -7.40 -19.29
CA SER A 253 2.26 -7.88 -20.68
C SER A 253 1.41 -7.00 -21.59
N GLU A 254 0.36 -6.43 -21.03
CA GLU A 254 -0.50 -5.44 -21.69
C GLU A 254 0.06 -4.02 -21.60
N ALA A 255 1.30 -3.81 -21.15
CA ALA A 255 1.89 -2.49 -20.97
C ALA A 255 1.01 -1.56 -20.12
N VAL A 256 0.55 -2.08 -18.98
CA VAL A 256 -0.12 -1.36 -17.91
C VAL A 256 0.71 -1.55 -16.64
N GLU A 257 1.23 -0.47 -16.09
CA GLU A 257 1.98 -0.49 -14.83
C GLU A 257 1.11 0.05 -13.69
N ALA A 258 1.24 -0.57 -12.53
CA ALA A 258 0.55 -0.13 -11.33
C ALA A 258 1.44 -0.25 -10.09
N ARG A 259 1.29 0.69 -9.16
CA ARG A 259 1.66 0.49 -7.76
C ARG A 259 0.68 -0.52 -7.16
N VAL A 260 1.22 -1.47 -6.40
CA VAL A 260 0.47 -2.63 -5.92
C VAL A 260 0.44 -2.63 -4.40
N GLN A 261 -0.76 -2.73 -3.84
CA GLN A 261 -0.99 -3.05 -2.43
C GLN A 261 -1.89 -4.27 -2.30
N LEU A 262 -1.66 -5.07 -1.26
CA LEU A 262 -2.48 -6.23 -0.93
C LEU A 262 -3.03 -6.08 0.49
N GLU A 263 -4.33 -5.89 0.58
CA GLU A 263 -5.05 -5.75 1.84
C GLU A 263 -5.75 -7.06 2.19
N PRO A 264 -5.57 -7.61 3.41
CA PRO A 264 -6.33 -8.76 3.85
C PRO A 264 -7.76 -8.37 4.17
N LYS A 265 -8.69 -9.24 3.79
CA LYS A 265 -10.12 -9.04 4.01
C LYS A 265 -10.71 -10.31 4.56
N ILE A 266 -11.53 -10.20 5.60
CA ILE A 266 -12.38 -11.32 6.02
C ILE A 266 -13.75 -11.09 5.40
N SER A 267 -14.16 -11.98 4.51
CA SER A 267 -15.49 -11.98 3.92
C SER A 267 -16.39 -12.87 4.75
N ILE A 268 -17.48 -12.31 5.28
CA ILE A 268 -18.48 -13.01 6.09
C ILE A 268 -19.81 -13.01 5.34
N TYR A 269 -20.37 -14.18 5.07
CA TYR A 269 -21.60 -14.31 4.30
C TYR A 269 -22.42 -15.53 4.71
N GLU A 270 -23.71 -15.52 4.37
CA GLU A 270 -24.62 -16.64 4.63
C GLU A 270 -24.12 -17.91 3.92
N TYR A 271 -23.88 -18.97 4.70
CA TYR A 271 -23.54 -20.30 4.19
C TYR A 271 -24.82 -21.11 4.01
N LEU A 272 -25.10 -21.49 2.77
CA LEU A 272 -26.26 -22.30 2.45
C LEU A 272 -25.94 -23.80 2.57
N ILE A 273 -26.67 -24.53 3.41
CA ILE A 273 -26.43 -25.98 3.66
C ILE A 273 -26.55 -26.80 2.36
N GLU A 274 -27.35 -26.34 1.40
CA GLU A 274 -27.45 -26.97 0.08
C GLU A 274 -26.13 -26.99 -0.71
N TRP A 275 -25.15 -26.14 -0.37
CA TRP A 275 -23.82 -26.15 -0.97
C TRP A 275 -22.99 -27.38 -0.57
N GLY A 276 -23.32 -28.02 0.56
CA GLY A 276 -22.64 -29.22 1.02
C GLY A 276 -22.54 -29.32 2.55
N PRO A 277 -21.86 -30.37 3.05
CA PRO A 277 -21.57 -30.47 4.48
C PRO A 277 -20.68 -29.31 4.93
N VAL A 278 -20.92 -28.81 6.14
CA VAL A 278 -20.05 -27.83 6.78
C VAL A 278 -18.62 -28.40 6.85
N PRO A 279 -17.63 -27.74 6.23
CA PRO A 279 -16.25 -28.22 6.25
C PRO A 279 -15.60 -28.00 7.61
N GLU A 280 -14.56 -28.78 7.90
CA GLU A 280 -13.71 -28.53 9.06
C GLU A 280 -13.02 -27.16 8.94
N PRO A 281 -12.93 -26.38 10.04
CA PRO A 281 -12.31 -25.07 10.00
C PRO A 281 -10.82 -25.15 9.69
N THR A 282 -10.33 -24.18 8.93
CA THR A 282 -8.92 -23.94 8.63
C THR A 282 -8.51 -22.55 9.15
N PRO A 283 -7.21 -22.20 9.15
CA PRO A 283 -6.77 -20.84 9.52
C PRO A 283 -7.34 -19.71 8.64
N THR A 284 -7.88 -20.05 7.47
CA THR A 284 -8.38 -19.09 6.47
C THR A 284 -9.85 -19.28 6.13
N TYR A 285 -10.53 -20.27 6.69
CA TYR A 285 -11.93 -20.54 6.40
C TYR A 285 -12.62 -21.21 7.60
N SER A 286 -13.80 -20.74 7.98
CA SER A 286 -14.65 -21.42 8.96
C SER A 286 -16.12 -21.13 8.72
N VAL A 287 -16.99 -22.08 9.08
CA VAL A 287 -18.45 -21.86 9.09
C VAL A 287 -18.93 -21.93 10.53
N VAL A 288 -19.63 -20.90 10.97
CA VAL A 288 -20.16 -20.77 12.32
C VAL A 288 -21.68 -20.80 12.26
N GLN A 289 -22.30 -21.68 13.06
CA GLN A 289 -23.74 -21.73 13.22
C GLN A 289 -24.19 -20.76 14.31
N PHE A 290 -25.12 -19.85 14.00
CA PHE A 290 -25.69 -18.89 14.95
C PHE A 290 -27.13 -19.23 15.36
N SER A 291 -27.90 -19.84 14.46
CA SER A 291 -29.25 -20.34 14.74
C SER A 291 -29.52 -21.63 13.96
N GLU A 292 -30.74 -22.18 14.06
CA GLU A 292 -31.11 -23.36 13.25
C GLU A 292 -31.01 -23.08 11.74
N ASP A 293 -31.29 -21.83 11.33
CA ASP A 293 -31.38 -21.42 9.93
C ASP A 293 -30.26 -20.46 9.49
N LEU A 294 -29.34 -20.06 10.39
CA LEU A 294 -28.26 -19.13 10.07
C LEU A 294 -26.88 -19.74 10.32
N TYR A 295 -26.12 -19.88 9.24
CA TYR A 295 -24.72 -20.24 9.22
C TYR A 295 -23.96 -19.13 8.51
N LEU A 296 -22.84 -18.69 9.07
CA LEU A 296 -21.97 -17.71 8.44
C LEU A 296 -20.63 -18.36 8.08
N ALA A 297 -20.28 -18.32 6.80
CA ALA A 297 -18.94 -18.58 6.34
C ALA A 297 -18.05 -17.36 6.63
N ASN A 298 -16.82 -17.60 7.05
CA ASN A 298 -15.79 -16.60 7.30
C ASN A 298 -14.60 -17.01 6.46
N ALA A 299 -14.25 -16.21 5.45
CA ALA A 299 -13.19 -16.54 4.51
C ALA A 299 -12.12 -15.43 4.48
N VAL A 300 -10.85 -15.81 4.60
CA VAL A 300 -9.74 -14.90 4.29
C VAL A 300 -9.67 -14.74 2.78
N GLU A 301 -9.83 -13.50 2.34
CA GLU A 301 -9.68 -13.03 0.98
C GLU A 301 -8.69 -11.86 0.96
N TYR A 302 -8.54 -11.24 -0.21
CA TYR A 302 -7.80 -10.01 -0.33
C TYR A 302 -8.56 -8.99 -1.17
N ASP A 303 -8.18 -7.74 -0.95
CA ASP A 303 -8.38 -6.66 -1.89
C ASP A 303 -7.01 -6.28 -2.48
N LEU A 304 -6.88 -6.43 -3.80
CA LEU A 304 -5.72 -6.01 -4.57
C LEU A 304 -5.98 -4.56 -5.00
N ILE A 305 -5.26 -3.64 -4.38
CA ILE A 305 -5.42 -2.21 -4.62
C ILE A 305 -4.33 -1.79 -5.60
N LEU A 306 -4.74 -1.14 -6.68
CA LEU A 306 -3.86 -0.75 -7.79
C LEU A 306 -3.94 0.75 -8.00
N GLU A 307 -2.81 1.47 -8.01
CA GLU A 307 -2.72 2.85 -8.51
C GLU A 307 -1.92 2.83 -9.83
N PHE A 308 -2.57 3.19 -10.92
CA PHE A 308 -1.97 3.20 -12.25
C PHE A 308 -1.10 4.43 -12.47
N SER A 309 -0.27 4.43 -13.52
CA SER A 309 0.50 5.64 -13.87
C SER A 309 -0.39 6.80 -14.33
N SER A 310 -1.57 6.47 -14.87
CA SER A 310 -2.54 7.44 -15.35
C SER A 310 -3.95 6.88 -15.31
N ARG A 311 -4.92 7.78 -15.42
CA ARG A 311 -6.32 7.42 -15.57
C ARG A 311 -6.60 6.63 -16.86
N GLU A 312 -5.90 6.92 -17.96
CA GLU A 312 -6.06 6.18 -19.20
C GLU A 312 -5.69 4.70 -19.01
N GLU A 313 -4.60 4.43 -18.29
CA GLU A 313 -4.21 3.07 -17.94
C GLU A 313 -5.19 2.39 -16.99
N MET A 314 -5.70 3.10 -15.98
CA MET A 314 -6.74 2.58 -15.11
C MET A 314 -7.97 2.11 -15.91
N LEU A 315 -8.40 2.89 -16.91
CA LEU A 315 -9.57 2.55 -17.71
C LEU A 315 -9.34 1.35 -18.65
N ARG A 316 -8.09 1.00 -18.97
CA ARG A 316 -7.76 -0.21 -19.74
C ARG A 316 -7.95 -1.49 -18.90
N PHE A 317 -7.97 -1.39 -17.57
CA PHE A 317 -8.08 -2.54 -16.67
C PHE A 317 -9.33 -3.38 -16.93
N ASP A 318 -10.48 -2.74 -17.15
CA ASP A 318 -11.76 -3.43 -17.40
C ASP A 318 -11.67 -4.38 -18.60
N GLY A 319 -11.16 -3.89 -19.74
CA GLY A 319 -10.98 -4.70 -20.95
C GLY A 319 -10.01 -5.88 -20.75
N ILE A 320 -8.96 -5.71 -19.94
CA ILE A 320 -8.03 -6.79 -19.60
C ILE A 320 -8.75 -7.87 -18.78
N ILE A 321 -9.58 -7.47 -17.82
CA ILE A 321 -10.33 -8.43 -17.00
C ILE A 321 -11.38 -9.17 -17.84
N GLU A 322 -12.15 -8.46 -18.67
CA GLU A 322 -13.15 -9.07 -19.55
C GLU A 322 -12.50 -10.05 -20.55
N GLU A 323 -11.29 -9.76 -21.07
CA GLU A 323 -10.63 -10.66 -22.03
C GLU A 323 -9.96 -11.88 -21.37
N TYR A 324 -9.28 -11.69 -20.24
CA TYR A 324 -8.34 -12.70 -19.71
C TYR A 324 -8.70 -13.24 -18.32
N ALA A 325 -9.64 -12.63 -17.59
CA ALA A 325 -9.90 -12.95 -16.20
C ALA A 325 -11.38 -13.17 -15.84
N LYS A 326 -12.27 -13.14 -16.84
CA LYS A 326 -13.71 -13.37 -16.68
C LYS A 326 -14.20 -14.57 -17.47
N LYS A 327 -15.05 -15.39 -16.84
CA LYS A 327 -15.75 -16.50 -17.49
C LYS A 327 -17.02 -16.02 -18.18
N TYR A 328 -17.34 -16.67 -19.29
CA TYR A 328 -18.59 -16.48 -20.03
C TYR A 328 -19.20 -17.83 -20.39
N GLU A 329 -20.47 -17.80 -20.79
CA GLU A 329 -21.15 -18.98 -21.33
C GLU A 329 -20.36 -19.50 -22.54
N GLY A 330 -20.12 -20.81 -22.57
CA GLY A 330 -19.25 -21.45 -23.55
C GLY A 330 -17.75 -21.46 -23.21
N ASN A 331 -17.34 -20.80 -22.11
CA ASN A 331 -15.99 -20.90 -21.54
C ASN A 331 -16.01 -21.22 -20.03
N GLU A 332 -16.90 -22.12 -19.63
CA GLU A 332 -17.10 -22.53 -18.23
C GLU A 332 -15.81 -23.07 -17.59
N GLU A 333 -15.02 -23.80 -18.39
CA GLU A 333 -13.74 -24.38 -18.02
C GLU A 333 -12.61 -23.34 -17.91
N GLY A 334 -12.84 -22.09 -18.33
CA GLY A 334 -11.88 -20.99 -18.26
C GLY A 334 -10.62 -21.22 -19.11
N ILE A 335 -10.74 -21.92 -20.23
CA ILE A 335 -9.60 -22.14 -21.14
C ILE A 335 -9.18 -20.80 -21.73
N GLY A 336 -7.89 -20.48 -21.58
CA GLY A 336 -7.33 -19.20 -22.04
C GLY A 336 -7.42 -18.06 -21.03
N LEU A 337 -8.06 -18.28 -19.88
CA LEU A 337 -8.13 -17.30 -18.79
C LEU A 337 -7.02 -17.53 -17.75
N ILE A 338 -6.70 -16.50 -16.98
CA ILE A 338 -5.82 -16.62 -15.81
C ILE A 338 -6.49 -17.47 -14.71
N PHE A 339 -5.65 -18.06 -13.87
CA PHE A 339 -6.07 -19.02 -12.85
C PHE A 339 -7.09 -18.40 -11.90
N GLY A 340 -8.12 -19.16 -11.51
CA GLY A 340 -9.11 -18.70 -10.54
C GLY A 340 -10.17 -17.73 -11.09
N SER A 341 -10.16 -17.40 -12.39
CA SER A 341 -11.12 -16.49 -13.02
C SER A 341 -12.58 -16.77 -12.65
N TRP A 342 -13.30 -15.70 -12.31
CA TRP A 342 -14.70 -15.74 -11.88
C TRP A 342 -15.66 -15.41 -13.01
N TRP A 343 -16.92 -15.80 -12.82
CA TRP A 343 -18.04 -15.33 -13.64
C TRP A 343 -18.35 -13.85 -13.37
N GLN A 344 -18.23 -13.45 -12.11
CA GLN A 344 -18.42 -12.08 -11.64
C GLN A 344 -17.14 -11.60 -10.96
N PRO A 345 -16.13 -11.11 -11.72
CA PRO A 345 -14.99 -10.42 -11.13
C PRO A 345 -15.47 -9.15 -10.42
N LEU A 346 -14.94 -8.89 -9.22
CA LEU A 346 -15.41 -7.82 -8.35
C LEU A 346 -14.36 -6.72 -8.24
N TYR A 347 -14.61 -5.58 -8.88
CA TYR A 347 -13.74 -4.42 -8.71
C TYR A 347 -14.49 -3.11 -8.76
N SER A 348 -13.96 -2.13 -8.02
CA SER A 348 -14.55 -0.80 -7.90
C SER A 348 -13.52 0.28 -7.65
N THR A 349 -13.91 1.53 -7.90
CA THR A 349 -13.11 2.74 -7.64
C THR A 349 -13.94 3.80 -6.92
N ALA A 350 -13.27 4.74 -6.26
CA ALA A 350 -13.88 5.94 -5.66
C ALA A 350 -13.85 7.12 -6.65
N ASN A 351 -13.22 6.96 -7.82
CA ASN A 351 -13.28 7.96 -8.87
C ASN A 351 -14.72 8.12 -9.35
N VAL A 352 -15.28 9.33 -9.22
CA VAL A 352 -16.66 9.63 -9.62
C VAL A 352 -16.83 9.83 -11.12
N ASN A 353 -15.73 10.04 -11.83
CA ASN A 353 -15.73 10.27 -13.26
C ASN A 353 -15.45 8.94 -13.97
N MET A 354 -16.38 7.99 -13.96
CA MET A 354 -16.21 6.71 -14.65
C MET A 354 -17.06 6.62 -15.92
N PRO A 355 -16.66 5.81 -16.92
CA PRO A 355 -17.48 5.59 -18.11
C PRO A 355 -18.73 4.75 -17.76
N GLU A 356 -19.69 4.67 -18.68
CA GLU A 356 -21.02 4.08 -18.43
C GLU A 356 -20.98 2.59 -18.08
N GLU A 357 -19.89 1.88 -18.39
CA GLU A 357 -19.66 0.48 -18.06
C GLU A 357 -19.43 0.23 -16.55
N TYR A 358 -19.16 1.31 -15.80
CA TYR A 358 -19.06 1.30 -14.36
C TYR A 358 -20.33 1.90 -13.73
N HIS A 359 -20.91 1.15 -12.80
CA HIS A 359 -22.19 1.47 -12.20
C HIS A 359 -21.98 1.98 -10.78
N GLN A 360 -22.79 2.96 -10.41
CA GLN A 360 -22.79 3.51 -9.05
C GLN A 360 -23.27 2.45 -8.06
N ILE A 361 -22.50 2.27 -6.99
CA ILE A 361 -22.85 1.47 -5.80
C ILE A 361 -22.44 2.28 -4.55
N PHE A 362 -22.84 1.82 -3.37
CA PHE A 362 -22.41 2.42 -2.11
C PHE A 362 -21.70 1.39 -1.23
N ASP A 363 -20.63 1.80 -0.57
CA ASP A 363 -20.01 1.07 0.53
C ASP A 363 -20.42 1.74 1.85
N ASN A 364 -21.11 1.02 2.71
CA ASN A 364 -21.45 1.49 4.05
C ASN A 364 -20.36 1.03 5.01
N VAL A 365 -19.52 1.98 5.41
CA VAL A 365 -18.32 1.75 6.21
C VAL A 365 -18.59 2.10 7.67
N ILE A 366 -18.15 1.22 8.56
CA ILE A 366 -18.22 1.41 10.01
C ILE A 366 -16.82 1.28 10.55
N PHE A 367 -16.37 2.32 11.25
CA PHE A 367 -15.02 2.39 11.79
C PHE A 367 -14.98 2.04 13.27
N THR A 368 -13.96 1.29 13.65
CA THR A 368 -13.44 1.18 15.01
C THR A 368 -11.99 1.65 15.01
N ASP A 369 -11.29 1.61 16.15
CA ASP A 369 -9.90 2.09 16.25
C ASP A 369 -8.94 1.39 15.26
N MET A 370 -9.13 0.09 14.98
CA MET A 370 -8.20 -0.70 14.15
C MET A 370 -8.85 -1.40 12.96
N PHE A 371 -10.18 -1.47 12.92
CA PHE A 371 -10.92 -2.28 11.95
C PHE A 371 -12.07 -1.51 11.32
N GLU A 372 -12.42 -1.96 10.13
CA GLU A 372 -13.49 -1.39 9.31
C GLU A 372 -14.43 -2.52 8.86
N LEU A 373 -15.74 -2.28 8.97
CA LEU A 373 -16.74 -3.11 8.32
C LEU A 373 -17.15 -2.46 7.01
N HIS A 374 -17.16 -3.23 5.92
CA HIS A 374 -17.62 -2.79 4.61
C HIS A 374 -18.84 -3.58 4.17
N SER A 375 -19.85 -2.86 3.68
CA SER A 375 -21.12 -3.43 3.25
C SER A 375 -21.61 -2.74 1.99
N PHE A 376 -21.34 -3.39 0.85
CA PHE A 376 -21.72 -2.88 -0.47
C PHE A 376 -23.21 -3.08 -0.76
N CYS A 377 -23.85 -2.07 -1.34
CA CYS A 377 -25.25 -2.14 -1.77
C CYS A 377 -25.51 -1.30 -3.02
N LEU A 378 -26.67 -1.54 -3.63
CA LEU A 378 -27.18 -0.70 -4.72
C LEU A 378 -27.64 0.68 -4.21
N PRO A 379 -27.71 1.71 -5.07
CA PRO A 379 -28.16 3.05 -4.68
C PRO A 379 -29.53 3.09 -3.98
N GLU A 380 -30.48 2.27 -4.42
CA GLU A 380 -31.82 2.16 -3.84
C GLU A 380 -31.84 1.61 -2.41
N ASP A 381 -30.84 0.81 -2.04
CA ASP A 381 -30.76 0.14 -0.73
C ASP A 381 -29.88 0.90 0.28
N ARG A 382 -29.15 1.94 -0.15
CA ARG A 382 -28.19 2.69 0.67
C ARG A 382 -28.78 3.11 2.01
N ASP A 383 -29.92 3.80 2.01
CA ASP A 383 -30.51 4.35 3.24
C ASP A 383 -31.08 3.25 4.15
N ILE A 384 -31.46 2.10 3.57
CA ILE A 384 -31.94 0.93 4.33
C ILE A 384 -30.77 0.29 5.06
N VAL A 385 -29.67 0.01 4.35
CA VAL A 385 -28.46 -0.60 4.92
C VAL A 385 -27.84 0.32 5.97
N LYS A 386 -27.67 1.61 5.65
CA LYS A 386 -27.18 2.62 6.59
C LYS A 386 -28.03 2.69 7.85
N GLY A 387 -29.35 2.84 7.69
CA GLY A 387 -30.27 2.96 8.82
C GLY A 387 -30.30 1.73 9.73
N ALA A 388 -30.09 0.54 9.17
CA ALA A 388 -29.98 -0.69 9.97
C ALA A 388 -28.76 -0.66 10.88
N PHE A 389 -27.57 -0.36 10.34
CA PHE A 389 -26.36 -0.27 11.14
C PHE A 389 -26.41 0.87 12.17
N GLU A 390 -26.97 2.04 11.81
CA GLU A 390 -27.19 3.14 12.75
C GLU A 390 -28.13 2.73 13.90
N SER A 391 -29.11 1.86 13.63
CA SER A 391 -30.02 1.35 14.67
C SER A 391 -29.31 0.46 15.70
N PHE A 392 -28.14 -0.08 15.36
CA PHE A 392 -27.26 -0.83 16.27
C PHE A 392 -26.38 0.10 17.12
N GLY A 393 -26.51 1.42 16.95
CA GLY A 393 -25.76 2.44 17.69
C GLY A 393 -24.37 2.73 17.12
N LEU A 394 -24.15 2.42 15.84
CA LEU A 394 -22.89 2.61 15.13
C LEU A 394 -22.96 3.83 14.22
N GLU A 395 -21.83 4.51 14.04
CA GLU A 395 -21.69 5.56 13.03
C GLU A 395 -21.37 4.93 11.68
N VAL A 396 -22.07 5.37 10.64
CA VAL A 396 -21.98 4.78 9.30
C VAL A 396 -21.66 5.86 8.28
N GLU A 397 -20.53 5.70 7.60
CA GLU A 397 -20.16 6.49 6.44
C GLU A 397 -20.59 5.76 5.16
N SER A 398 -21.42 6.39 4.32
CA SER A 398 -21.76 5.82 3.01
C SER A 398 -20.84 6.44 1.96
N VAL A 399 -19.88 5.65 1.49
CA VAL A 399 -18.91 6.05 0.47
C VAL A 399 -19.45 5.69 -0.91
N GLU A 400 -19.49 6.66 -1.81
CA GLU A 400 -19.85 6.45 -3.21
C GLU A 400 -18.72 5.69 -3.94
N ARG A 401 -19.11 4.68 -4.72
CA ARG A 401 -18.18 3.82 -5.47
C ARG A 401 -18.74 3.54 -6.86
N PHE A 402 -17.85 3.29 -7.80
CA PHE A 402 -18.18 2.89 -9.17
C PHE A 402 -17.59 1.52 -9.44
N ALA A 403 -18.46 0.54 -9.69
CA ALA A 403 -18.10 -0.86 -9.83
C ALA A 403 -18.32 -1.36 -11.25
N ASN A 404 -17.55 -2.35 -11.67
CA ASN A 404 -17.75 -2.96 -12.98
C ASN A 404 -19.13 -3.64 -13.07
N THR A 405 -19.61 -3.83 -14.29
CA THR A 405 -20.93 -4.43 -14.57
C THR A 405 -21.15 -5.75 -13.85
N ALA A 406 -20.13 -6.61 -13.76
CA ALA A 406 -20.27 -7.92 -13.13
C ALA A 406 -20.47 -7.83 -11.60
N PHE A 407 -19.79 -6.89 -10.94
CA PHE A 407 -20.00 -6.65 -9.50
C PHE A 407 -21.36 -5.98 -9.23
N TYR A 408 -21.77 -5.03 -10.08
CA TYR A 408 -23.11 -4.45 -9.97
C TYR A 408 -24.20 -5.53 -10.07
N ASN A 409 -24.08 -6.45 -11.04
CA ASN A 409 -25.00 -7.57 -11.20
C ASN A 409 -24.99 -8.52 -9.99
N TYR A 410 -23.80 -8.79 -9.43
CA TYR A 410 -23.66 -9.56 -8.19
C TYR A 410 -24.49 -8.95 -7.05
N LEU A 411 -24.40 -7.63 -6.84
CA LEU A 411 -25.18 -6.94 -5.80
C LEU A 411 -26.69 -6.97 -6.07
N GLY A 412 -27.10 -6.86 -7.33
CA GLY A 412 -28.51 -6.93 -7.73
C GLY A 412 -29.10 -8.35 -7.75
N GLY A 413 -28.28 -9.39 -7.52
CA GLY A 413 -28.70 -10.79 -7.68
C GLY A 413 -29.13 -11.12 -9.12
N THR A 414 -28.66 -10.36 -10.10
CA THR A 414 -28.91 -10.59 -11.52
C THR A 414 -27.87 -11.53 -12.11
N ASP A 415 -28.23 -12.11 -13.26
CA ASP A 415 -27.41 -13.13 -13.93
C ASP A 415 -26.00 -12.62 -14.29
N PHE A 416 -25.04 -13.53 -14.42
CA PHE A 416 -23.62 -13.26 -14.65
C PHE A 416 -23.27 -12.80 -16.07
N GLN A 417 -24.27 -12.51 -16.91
CA GLN A 417 -24.11 -12.11 -18.31
C GLN A 417 -24.03 -10.60 -18.49
#